data_AF-A0A376DQ73-F1
#
_entry.id   AF-A0A376DQ73-F1
#
_cell.length_a   1.000
_cell.length_b   1.000
_cell.length_c   1.000
_cell.angle_alpha   90.00
_cell.angle_beta   90.00
_cell.angle_gamma   90.00
#
_symmetry.space_group_name_H-M   'P 1'
#
loop_
_entity.id
_entity.type
_entity.pdbx_description
1 polymer ?
#
loop_
_entity_poly.entity_id
_entity_poly.type
_entity_poly.pdbx_seq_one_letter_code
_entity_poly.pdbx_strand_id
1 'polypeptide(L)'
;MTTVEELYKTLDQRRRPEDVAEMIIELLEDKISKHEHTILEKAAQGSLKRSVFGYTSMLETFGQAIGAEKQIHKAIEIFRISEGEKTDYNNAENIEAFLNQISPLIQKSVGQNDFRSDRLNKIQRKEAGLDLSKRNYNKKWRLLKRIEKRLSQFIHESQKIEFQKIAKHGLSHTIHPEDFTEDLNTACFIAYFNARSGLRNTFTNQSQERPFDEICEVLFNRCKETPEKTNWLAVSYIYTSEEVLQHLTDEQKGALLGRWTDILQEIAAFLGELWDQNDINRKTMAVKAGNDSTTWNNTAGAWNKARDNWMNLIYALGMEYILEDISFGKVMRLMAADVIAWHLSGGGKLDPNTEVWNRLPLPWEVFQEKEFCNKKNDC
;
A
#
# COMPACT_ATOMS: atom_id res chain seq x y z
N MET A 1 30.06 -7.61 2.43
CA MET A 1 29.52 -8.96 2.63
C MET A 1 28.06 -8.76 2.96
N THR A 2 27.17 -9.24 2.12
CA THR A 2 25.73 -9.00 2.29
C THR A 2 25.20 -9.88 3.43
N THR A 3 24.34 -9.31 4.29
CA THR A 3 23.68 -10.07 5.37
C THR A 3 22.18 -10.27 5.11
N VAL A 4 21.55 -11.23 5.82
CA VAL A 4 20.09 -11.46 5.71
C VAL A 4 19.31 -10.23 6.15
N GLU A 5 19.81 -9.47 7.14
CA GLU A 5 19.20 -8.23 7.60
C GLU A 5 19.26 -7.12 6.53
N GLU A 6 20.33 -7.09 5.71
CA GLU A 6 20.39 -6.19 4.56
C GLU A 6 19.38 -6.59 3.48
N LEU A 7 19.18 -7.90 3.27
CA LEU A 7 18.15 -8.41 2.37
C LEU A 7 16.74 -8.09 2.88
N TYR A 8 16.49 -8.19 4.19
CA TYR A 8 15.22 -7.80 4.81
C TYR A 8 14.86 -6.33 4.58
N LYS A 9 15.83 -5.41 4.66
CA LYS A 9 15.61 -3.98 4.37
C LYS A 9 15.10 -3.72 2.95
N THR A 10 15.28 -4.68 2.02
CA THR A 10 14.78 -4.53 0.65
C THR A 10 13.27 -4.64 0.54
N LEU A 11 12.58 -5.20 1.55
CA LEU A 11 11.11 -5.36 1.52
C LEU A 11 10.38 -4.01 1.51
N ASP A 12 10.92 -3.04 2.23
CA ASP A 12 10.45 -1.65 2.29
C ASP A 12 11.11 -0.72 1.25
N GLN A 13 11.90 -1.28 0.33
CA GLN A 13 12.59 -0.54 -0.71
C GLN A 13 12.07 -0.92 -2.09
N ARG A 14 12.39 -0.08 -3.07
CA ARG A 14 12.16 -0.31 -4.49
C ARG A 14 13.47 -0.64 -5.18
N ARG A 15 14.25 -1.53 -4.56
CA ARG A 15 15.51 -2.01 -5.15
C ARG A 15 15.26 -2.71 -6.46
N ARG A 16 16.22 -2.61 -7.36
CA ARG A 16 16.13 -3.29 -8.64
C ARG A 16 16.40 -4.78 -8.45
N PRO A 17 15.74 -5.67 -9.22
CA PRO A 17 15.95 -7.11 -9.12
C PRO A 17 17.41 -7.53 -9.35
N GLU A 18 18.15 -6.81 -10.19
CA GLU A 18 19.56 -7.07 -10.47
C GLU A 18 20.43 -6.85 -9.23
N ASP A 19 20.11 -5.83 -8.42
CA ASP A 19 20.84 -5.54 -7.18
C ASP A 19 20.50 -6.58 -6.10
N VAL A 20 19.25 -7.07 -6.06
CA VAL A 20 18.84 -8.13 -5.13
C VAL A 20 19.41 -9.49 -5.56
N ALA A 21 19.52 -9.78 -6.86
CA ALA A 21 20.20 -10.98 -7.35
C ALA A 21 21.67 -11.02 -6.91
N GLU A 22 22.38 -9.89 -7.00
CA GLU A 22 23.75 -9.76 -6.51
C GLU A 22 23.86 -10.05 -5.01
N MET A 23 22.95 -9.49 -4.22
CA MET A 23 22.86 -9.73 -2.77
C MET A 23 22.66 -11.23 -2.46
N ILE A 24 21.82 -11.92 -3.23
CA ILE A 24 21.55 -13.34 -3.05
C ILE A 24 22.77 -14.20 -3.41
N ILE A 25 23.51 -13.87 -4.48
CA ILE A 25 24.76 -14.56 -4.84
C ILE A 25 25.77 -14.47 -3.69
N GLU A 26 25.96 -13.26 -3.15
CA GLU A 26 26.88 -13.03 -2.01
C GLU A 26 26.46 -13.72 -0.73
N LEU A 27 25.16 -13.94 -0.54
CA LEU A 27 24.62 -14.51 0.70
C LEU A 27 24.61 -16.05 0.66
N LEU A 28 24.38 -16.63 -0.53
CA LEU A 28 24.36 -18.08 -0.70
C LEU A 28 25.76 -18.67 -0.95
N GLU A 29 26.70 -17.90 -1.51
CA GLU A 29 28.09 -18.30 -1.79
C GLU A 29 28.20 -19.73 -2.35
N ASP A 30 28.75 -20.67 -1.56
CA ASP A 30 28.98 -22.07 -1.97
C ASP A 30 27.71 -22.96 -1.94
N LYS A 31 26.56 -22.41 -1.50
CA LYS A 31 25.28 -23.14 -1.38
C LYS A 31 24.43 -23.11 -2.66
N ILE A 32 24.90 -22.43 -3.71
CA ILE A 32 24.27 -22.43 -5.04
C ILE A 32 25.00 -23.38 -5.97
N SER A 33 24.22 -24.16 -6.72
CA SER A 33 24.75 -24.97 -7.81
C SER A 33 25.27 -24.10 -8.95
N LYS A 34 26.10 -24.67 -9.82
CA LYS A 34 26.63 -23.96 -10.99
C LYS A 34 25.53 -23.42 -11.91
N HIS A 35 24.42 -24.15 -12.03
CA HIS A 35 23.30 -23.75 -12.87
C HIS A 35 22.58 -22.54 -12.28
N GLU A 36 22.22 -22.60 -11.00
CA GLU A 36 21.59 -21.48 -10.28
C GLU A 36 22.48 -20.24 -10.28
N HIS A 37 23.79 -20.43 -10.02
CA HIS A 37 24.77 -19.36 -10.11
C HIS A 37 24.76 -18.71 -11.49
N THR A 38 24.70 -19.48 -12.58
CA THR A 38 24.68 -18.92 -13.95
C THR A 38 23.45 -18.05 -14.18
N ILE A 39 22.27 -18.51 -13.71
CA ILE A 39 21.01 -17.78 -13.87
C ILE A 39 21.03 -16.47 -13.07
N LEU A 40 21.40 -16.53 -11.78
CA LEU A 40 21.49 -15.35 -10.92
C LEU A 40 22.54 -14.36 -11.43
N GLU A 41 23.70 -14.86 -11.84
CA GLU A 41 24.82 -14.06 -12.36
C GLU A 41 24.42 -13.26 -13.60
N LYS A 42 23.63 -13.86 -14.49
CA LYS A 42 23.10 -13.18 -15.69
C LYS A 42 22.26 -11.96 -15.34
N ALA A 43 21.43 -12.02 -14.30
CA ALA A 43 20.68 -10.85 -13.84
C ALA A 43 21.58 -9.87 -13.08
N ALA A 44 22.46 -10.37 -12.21
CA ALA A 44 23.35 -9.56 -11.39
C ALA A 44 24.36 -8.75 -12.21
N GLN A 45 24.67 -9.12 -13.46
CA GLN A 45 25.46 -8.30 -14.38
C GLN A 45 24.93 -6.87 -14.54
N GLY A 46 23.62 -6.65 -14.41
CA GLY A 46 23.00 -5.33 -14.45
C GLY A 46 23.08 -4.54 -13.14
N SER A 47 23.64 -5.12 -12.07
CA SER A 47 23.74 -4.52 -10.73
C SER A 47 24.55 -3.22 -10.73
N LEU A 48 24.09 -2.22 -9.97
CA LEU A 48 24.81 -0.94 -9.83
C LEU A 48 26.16 -1.15 -9.16
N LYS A 49 26.27 -2.16 -8.28
CA LYS A 49 27.53 -2.51 -7.60
C LYS A 49 28.65 -2.86 -8.58
N ARG A 50 28.29 -3.41 -9.75
CA ARG A 50 29.21 -3.87 -10.78
C ARG A 50 29.50 -2.81 -11.85
N SER A 51 28.81 -1.67 -11.81
CA SER A 51 28.98 -0.59 -12.79
C SER A 51 29.65 0.63 -12.17
N VAL A 52 30.82 1.00 -12.68
CA VAL A 52 31.60 2.16 -12.21
C VAL A 52 30.85 3.49 -12.40
N PHE A 53 29.93 3.56 -13.38
CA PHE A 53 29.09 4.73 -13.67
C PHE A 53 27.60 4.42 -13.53
N GLY A 54 27.24 3.36 -12.81
CA GLY A 54 25.86 2.96 -12.61
C GLY A 54 25.11 3.99 -11.78
N TYR A 55 24.01 4.51 -12.29
CA TYR A 55 23.06 5.31 -11.52
C TYR A 55 21.63 4.86 -11.84
N THR A 56 20.74 4.97 -10.85
CA THR A 56 19.30 4.78 -11.05
C THR A 56 18.60 6.13 -11.02
N SER A 57 17.71 6.38 -11.98
CA SER A 57 16.82 7.54 -11.98
C SER A 57 15.54 7.31 -11.17
N MET A 58 15.32 6.07 -10.69
CA MET A 58 14.18 5.71 -9.85
C MET A 58 14.54 5.80 -8.37
N LEU A 59 13.63 6.37 -7.58
CA LEU A 59 13.71 6.35 -6.13
C LEU A 59 13.65 4.91 -5.61
N GLU A 60 14.63 4.54 -4.78
CA GLU A 60 14.75 3.22 -4.16
C GLU A 60 13.94 3.10 -2.86
N THR A 61 13.24 4.14 -2.44
CA THR A 61 12.40 4.15 -1.24
C THR A 61 10.98 4.59 -1.58
N PHE A 62 10.03 4.10 -0.79
CA PHE A 62 8.69 4.68 -0.80
C PHE A 62 8.70 6.08 -0.19
N GLY A 63 7.69 6.89 -0.56
CA GLY A 63 7.45 8.15 0.11
C GLY A 63 7.17 7.93 1.60
N GLN A 64 7.45 8.94 2.42
CA GLN A 64 7.09 8.95 3.84
C GLN A 64 6.06 10.03 4.08
N ALA A 65 4.99 9.69 4.81
CA ALA A 65 4.04 10.67 5.29
C ALA A 65 4.74 11.53 6.36
N ILE A 66 4.66 12.85 6.21
CA ILE A 66 5.26 13.78 7.16
C ILE A 66 4.18 14.18 8.17
N GLY A 67 4.45 14.01 9.45
CA GLY A 67 3.52 14.32 10.53
C GLY A 67 3.33 15.82 10.82
N ALA A 68 3.01 16.12 12.09
CA ALA A 68 2.69 17.48 12.57
C ALA A 68 3.74 18.07 13.51
N GLU A 69 4.94 17.48 13.57
CA GLU A 69 6.02 17.83 14.50
C GLU A 69 6.29 19.35 14.57
N LYS A 70 6.47 20.01 13.42
CA LYS A 70 6.73 21.46 13.35
C LYS A 70 5.60 22.29 13.96
N GLN A 71 4.34 21.90 13.70
CA GLN A 71 3.16 22.59 14.19
C GLN A 71 2.99 22.36 15.70
N ILE A 72 3.30 21.15 16.18
CA ILE A 72 3.21 20.77 17.58
C ILE A 72 4.29 21.45 18.42
N HIS A 73 5.56 21.47 17.99
CA HIS A 73 6.60 22.25 18.67
C HIS A 73 6.21 23.73 18.79
N LYS A 74 5.61 24.30 17.74
CA LYS A 74 5.10 25.68 17.82
C LYS A 74 3.92 25.84 18.77
N ALA A 75 3.10 24.79 18.92
CA ALA A 75 2.00 24.79 19.87
C ALA A 75 2.52 24.72 21.31
N ILE A 76 3.48 23.85 21.60
CA ILE A 76 4.15 23.77 22.90
C ILE A 76 4.68 25.15 23.32
N GLU A 77 5.40 25.85 22.44
CA GLU A 77 5.92 27.20 22.69
C GLU A 77 4.79 28.22 22.98
N ILE A 78 3.73 28.24 22.17
CA ILE A 78 2.63 29.22 22.30
C ILE A 78 1.75 28.92 23.51
N PHE A 79 1.61 27.66 23.87
CA PHE A 79 0.87 27.23 25.04
C PHE A 79 1.70 27.23 26.32
N ARG A 80 3.03 27.40 26.21
CA ARG A 80 3.97 27.35 27.35
C ARG A 80 3.82 26.05 28.13
N ILE A 81 3.65 24.95 27.39
CA ILE A 81 3.58 23.61 27.96
C ILE A 81 5.02 23.15 28.19
N SER A 82 5.28 22.46 29.29
CA SER A 82 6.55 21.79 29.51
C SER A 82 6.76 20.71 28.43
N GLU A 83 7.88 20.75 27.72
CA GLU A 83 8.29 19.64 26.86
C GLU A 83 8.41 18.39 27.73
N GLY A 84 7.57 17.38 27.47
CA GLY A 84 7.68 16.05 28.07
C GLY A 84 8.75 15.22 27.36
N GLU A 85 8.67 13.90 27.50
CA GLU A 85 9.51 12.99 26.73
C GLU A 85 9.34 13.22 25.21
N LYS A 86 10.43 13.01 24.46
CA LYS A 86 10.41 13.13 23.00
C LYS A 86 9.38 12.17 22.42
N THR A 87 8.28 12.73 21.94
CA THR A 87 7.18 11.99 21.31
C THR A 87 7.34 12.07 19.79
N ASP A 88 7.20 10.95 19.08
CA ASP A 88 7.22 10.95 17.61
C ASP A 88 5.87 11.45 17.07
N TYR A 89 5.88 12.63 16.47
CA TYR A 89 4.70 13.25 15.85
C TYR A 89 4.56 12.94 14.36
N ASN A 90 5.24 11.90 13.87
CA ASN A 90 4.93 11.17 12.63
C ASN A 90 4.08 9.92 12.91
N ASN A 91 3.30 9.95 13.99
CA ASN A 91 2.34 8.92 14.36
C ASN A 91 0.96 9.59 14.60
N ALA A 92 -0.10 9.03 14.03
CA ALA A 92 -1.44 9.62 14.07
C ALA A 92 -2.01 9.67 15.50
N GLU A 93 -1.85 8.59 16.27
CA GLU A 93 -2.32 8.48 17.66
C GLU A 93 -1.63 9.53 18.55
N ASN A 94 -0.33 9.75 18.36
CA ASN A 94 0.42 10.76 19.12
C ASN A 94 -0.06 12.19 18.79
N ILE A 95 -0.35 12.48 17.52
CA ILE A 95 -0.91 13.78 17.12
C ILE A 95 -2.32 13.96 17.70
N GLU A 96 -3.14 12.90 17.68
CA GLU A 96 -4.49 12.91 18.24
C GLU A 96 -4.47 13.08 19.76
N ALA A 97 -3.62 12.35 20.47
CA ALA A 97 -3.40 12.47 21.91
C ALA A 97 -3.01 13.91 22.28
N PHE A 98 -2.08 14.52 21.52
CA PHE A 98 -1.71 15.91 21.71
C PHE A 98 -2.90 16.86 21.54
N LEU A 99 -3.72 16.68 20.49
CA LEU A 99 -4.91 17.50 20.25
C LEU A 99 -5.93 17.35 21.38
N ASN A 100 -6.17 16.13 21.85
CA ASN A 100 -7.10 15.84 22.94
C ASN A 100 -6.63 16.43 24.27
N GLN A 101 -5.32 16.50 24.51
CA GLN A 101 -4.77 17.12 25.71
C GLN A 101 -4.81 18.66 25.66
N ILE A 102 -4.47 19.27 24.51
CA ILE A 102 -4.23 20.72 24.43
C ILE A 102 -5.46 21.52 24.03
N SER A 103 -6.38 20.95 23.24
CA SER A 103 -7.59 21.67 22.81
C SER A 103 -8.49 22.12 23.97
N PRO A 104 -8.70 21.32 25.05
CA PRO A 104 -9.46 21.75 26.22
C PRO A 104 -8.89 22.97 26.94
N LEU A 105 -7.59 23.25 26.86
CA LEU A 105 -6.96 24.41 27.51
C LEU A 105 -7.49 25.76 27.02
N ILE A 106 -8.12 25.80 25.85
CA ILE A 106 -8.81 26.98 25.33
C ILE A 106 -10.31 26.74 25.10
N GLN A 107 -10.87 25.69 25.70
CA GLN A 107 -12.26 25.26 25.52
C GLN A 107 -12.60 25.06 24.04
N LYS A 108 -11.69 24.47 23.27
CA LYS A 108 -11.94 24.05 21.89
C LYS A 108 -12.17 22.53 21.90
N SER A 109 -13.27 22.08 21.29
CA SER A 109 -13.47 20.67 20.98
C SER A 109 -12.76 20.29 19.68
N VAL A 110 -12.19 19.08 19.63
CA VAL A 110 -11.63 18.51 18.39
C VAL A 110 -12.76 18.35 17.37
N GLY A 111 -12.49 18.63 16.10
CA GLY A 111 -13.48 18.63 15.02
C GLY A 111 -14.25 19.95 14.86
N GLN A 112 -14.39 20.75 15.92
CA GLN A 112 -15.05 22.06 15.86
C GLN A 112 -14.09 23.13 15.31
N ASN A 113 -14.09 23.28 13.99
CA ASN A 113 -13.12 24.06 13.22
C ASN A 113 -13.75 25.18 12.37
N ASP A 114 -15.01 25.54 12.57
CA ASP A 114 -15.57 26.75 11.97
C ASP A 114 -15.13 28.00 12.75
N PHE A 115 -14.53 28.95 12.03
CA PHE A 115 -13.93 30.12 12.68
C PHE A 115 -14.96 31.10 13.26
N ARG A 116 -16.21 31.05 12.77
CA ARG A 116 -17.30 31.95 13.16
C ARG A 116 -18.15 31.33 14.26
N SER A 117 -18.60 30.09 14.11
CA SER A 117 -19.51 29.43 15.06
C SER A 117 -18.78 28.77 16.23
N ASP A 118 -17.63 28.15 15.99
CA ASP A 118 -17.03 27.22 16.97
C ASP A 118 -16.04 27.90 17.91
N ARG A 119 -15.96 29.22 17.82
CA ARG A 119 -14.97 30.02 18.51
C ARG A 119 -15.63 30.87 19.58
N LEU A 120 -15.14 30.77 20.82
CA LEU A 120 -15.62 31.60 21.91
C LEU A 120 -15.48 33.10 21.59
N ASN A 121 -16.56 33.85 21.80
CA ASN A 121 -16.61 35.30 21.69
C ASN A 121 -16.03 35.98 22.97
N LYS A 122 -16.14 37.31 23.09
CA LYS A 122 -15.57 38.03 24.26
C LYS A 122 -16.24 37.63 25.57
N ILE A 123 -17.56 37.48 25.56
CA ILE A 123 -18.37 37.14 26.74
C ILE A 123 -18.06 35.70 27.14
N GLN A 124 -18.16 34.77 26.19
CA GLN A 124 -17.92 33.34 26.41
C GLN A 124 -16.50 33.05 26.92
N ARG A 125 -15.46 33.76 26.45
CA ARG A 125 -14.10 33.59 26.99
C ARG A 125 -14.00 34.02 28.46
N LYS A 126 -14.70 35.08 28.85
CA LYS A 126 -14.71 35.57 30.23
C LYS A 126 -15.47 34.59 31.13
N GLU A 127 -16.60 34.08 30.66
CA GLU A 127 -17.38 33.05 31.36
C GLU A 127 -16.60 31.74 31.52
N ALA A 128 -15.82 31.37 30.50
CA ALA A 128 -14.92 30.21 30.54
C ALA A 128 -13.66 30.41 31.40
N GLY A 129 -13.50 31.56 32.08
CA GLY A 129 -12.32 31.85 32.91
C GLY A 129 -11.02 32.03 32.12
N LEU A 130 -11.08 32.26 30.81
CA LEU A 130 -9.90 32.39 29.95
C LEU A 130 -9.37 33.84 29.98
N ASP A 131 -8.31 34.09 30.75
CA ASP A 131 -7.58 35.36 30.70
C ASP A 131 -6.63 35.44 29.49
N LEU A 132 -7.23 35.50 28.30
CA LEU A 132 -6.51 35.56 27.03
C LEU A 132 -7.02 36.72 26.17
N SER A 133 -6.08 37.49 25.62
CA SER A 133 -6.42 38.49 24.59
C SER A 133 -7.01 37.81 23.36
N LYS A 134 -7.92 38.52 22.65
CA LYS A 134 -8.54 38.03 21.40
C LYS A 134 -7.49 37.54 20.40
N ARG A 135 -6.36 38.24 20.28
CA ARG A 135 -5.27 37.88 19.37
C ARG A 135 -4.60 36.56 19.80
N ASN A 136 -4.29 36.40 21.08
CA ASN A 136 -3.64 35.20 21.60
C ASN A 136 -4.56 33.97 21.45
N TYR A 137 -5.82 34.10 21.86
CA TYR A 137 -6.82 33.04 21.71
C TYR A 137 -6.98 32.61 20.24
N ASN A 138 -7.14 33.57 19.32
CA ASN A 138 -7.25 33.27 17.89
C ASN A 138 -5.99 32.60 17.31
N LYS A 139 -4.80 32.95 17.82
CA LYS A 139 -3.54 32.32 17.39
C LYS A 139 -3.51 30.85 17.80
N LYS A 140 -3.84 30.55 19.06
CA LYS A 140 -3.95 29.20 19.61
C LYS A 140 -4.98 28.36 18.86
N TRP A 141 -6.19 28.89 18.68
CA TRP A 141 -7.28 28.22 17.99
C TRP A 141 -6.91 27.86 16.53
N ARG A 142 -6.34 28.81 15.77
CA ARG A 142 -5.92 28.54 14.37
C ARG A 142 -4.79 27.53 14.29
N LEU A 143 -3.93 27.47 15.30
CA LEU A 143 -2.85 26.49 15.32
C LEU A 143 -3.40 25.08 15.50
N LEU A 144 -4.31 24.87 16.46
CA LEU A 144 -4.97 23.58 16.67
C LEU A 144 -5.74 23.13 15.43
N LYS A 145 -6.54 24.01 14.81
CA LYS A 145 -7.21 23.72 13.53
C LYS A 145 -6.23 23.26 12.43
N ARG A 146 -5.03 23.84 12.38
CA ARG A 146 -4.00 23.43 11.40
C ARG A 146 -3.37 22.08 11.74
N ILE A 147 -3.22 21.76 13.03
CA ILE A 147 -2.75 20.45 13.47
C ILE A 147 -3.80 19.39 13.13
N GLU A 148 -5.09 19.65 13.39
CA GLU A 148 -6.19 18.76 12.99
C GLU A 148 -6.23 18.52 11.47
N LYS A 149 -6.13 19.59 10.68
CA LYS A 149 -6.02 19.45 9.21
C LYS A 149 -4.79 18.61 8.82
N ARG A 150 -3.66 18.79 9.53
CA ARG A 150 -2.44 18.03 9.27
C ARG A 150 -2.58 16.56 9.65
N LEU A 151 -3.27 16.25 10.74
CA LEU A 151 -3.60 14.88 11.14
C LEU A 151 -4.40 14.17 10.05
N SER A 152 -5.50 14.78 9.58
CA SER A 152 -6.30 14.17 8.49
C SER A 152 -5.48 13.97 7.21
N GLN A 153 -4.63 14.93 6.85
CA GLN A 153 -3.72 14.79 5.71
C GLN A 153 -2.70 13.66 5.93
N PHE A 154 -2.15 13.56 7.14
CA PHE A 154 -1.17 12.53 7.48
C PHE A 154 -1.79 11.13 7.38
N ILE A 155 -2.98 10.92 7.94
CA ILE A 155 -3.72 9.64 7.82
C ILE A 155 -3.93 9.28 6.35
N HIS A 156 -4.43 10.23 5.56
CA HIS A 156 -4.72 10.01 4.15
C HIS A 156 -3.46 9.69 3.32
N GLU A 157 -2.35 10.40 3.55
CA GLU A 157 -1.09 10.12 2.85
C GLU A 157 -0.45 8.79 3.31
N SER A 158 -0.57 8.43 4.60
CA SER A 158 -0.13 7.13 5.10
C SER A 158 -0.89 5.98 4.44
N GLN A 159 -2.22 6.10 4.29
CA GLN A 159 -3.04 5.12 3.57
C GLN A 159 -2.61 4.99 2.10
N LYS A 160 -2.32 6.11 1.42
CA LYS A 160 -1.81 6.05 0.02
C LYS A 160 -0.51 5.27 -0.09
N ILE A 161 0.43 5.50 0.83
CA ILE A 161 1.71 4.79 0.84
C ILE A 161 1.49 3.30 1.11
N GLU A 162 0.62 2.97 2.07
CA GLU A 162 0.29 1.58 2.39
C GLU A 162 -0.33 0.86 1.20
N PHE A 163 -1.32 1.46 0.53
CA PHE A 163 -1.92 0.89 -0.68
C PHE A 163 -0.92 0.79 -1.83
N GLN A 164 0.02 1.74 -1.96
CA GLN A 164 1.08 1.63 -2.95
C GLN A 164 1.99 0.41 -2.67
N LYS A 165 2.34 0.16 -1.40
CA LYS A 165 3.09 -1.04 -1.01
C LYS A 165 2.27 -2.29 -1.32
N ILE A 166 1.02 -2.38 -0.86
CA ILE A 166 0.14 -3.53 -1.13
C ILE A 166 0.01 -3.83 -2.62
N ALA A 167 -0.24 -2.81 -3.45
CA ALA A 167 -0.39 -2.95 -4.89
C ALA A 167 0.82 -3.62 -5.56
N LYS A 168 2.02 -3.37 -5.03
CA LYS A 168 3.28 -3.86 -5.60
C LYS A 168 3.74 -5.14 -4.91
N HIS A 169 3.81 -5.11 -3.60
CA HIS A 169 4.56 -6.02 -2.75
C HIS A 169 3.67 -6.94 -1.91
N GLY A 170 2.33 -6.82 -2.01
CA GLY A 170 1.43 -7.57 -1.14
C GLY A 170 1.62 -7.18 0.33
N LEU A 171 1.78 -8.16 1.21
CA LEU A 171 1.99 -7.96 2.64
C LEU A 171 3.46 -8.18 3.06
N SER A 172 4.40 -8.20 2.12
CA SER A 172 5.81 -8.49 2.42
C SER A 172 6.43 -7.50 3.41
N HIS A 173 6.04 -6.22 3.34
CA HIS A 173 6.50 -5.17 4.27
C HIS A 173 5.99 -5.34 5.71
N THR A 174 5.19 -6.37 5.97
CA THR A 174 4.65 -6.68 7.30
C THR A 174 5.20 -7.98 7.87
N ILE A 175 6.08 -8.67 7.13
CA ILE A 175 6.81 -9.83 7.63
C ILE A 175 7.70 -9.36 8.77
N HIS A 176 7.67 -10.04 9.91
CA HIS A 176 8.56 -9.72 11.02
C HIS A 176 10.01 -10.11 10.70
N PRO A 177 11.03 -9.37 11.21
CA PRO A 177 12.43 -9.72 10.98
C PRO A 177 12.77 -11.16 11.37
N GLU A 178 12.14 -11.68 12.42
CA GLU A 178 12.32 -13.03 12.92
C GLU A 178 11.82 -14.07 11.91
N ASP A 179 10.61 -13.89 11.39
CA ASP A 179 10.01 -14.77 10.38
C ASP A 179 10.80 -14.75 9.06
N PHE A 180 11.33 -13.58 8.68
CA PHE A 180 12.11 -13.43 7.46
C PHE A 180 13.49 -14.08 7.55
N THR A 181 14.12 -14.02 8.72
CA THR A 181 15.52 -14.48 8.91
C THR A 181 15.62 -15.97 9.26
N GLU A 182 14.50 -16.61 9.60
CA GLU A 182 14.42 -18.02 10.01
C GLU A 182 14.95 -18.98 8.94
N ASP A 183 14.54 -18.80 7.69
CA ASP A 183 14.95 -19.63 6.55
C ASP A 183 15.50 -18.79 5.40
N LEU A 184 16.73 -19.11 5.01
CA LEU A 184 17.46 -18.37 3.99
C LEU A 184 16.87 -18.55 2.59
N ASN A 185 16.33 -19.73 2.26
CA ASN A 185 15.70 -19.96 0.97
C ASN A 185 14.42 -19.10 0.85
N THR A 186 13.61 -19.08 1.91
CA THR A 186 12.43 -18.22 2.02
C THR A 186 12.80 -16.74 1.88
N ALA A 187 13.82 -16.26 2.61
CA ALA A 187 14.30 -14.88 2.54
C ALA A 187 14.69 -14.46 1.12
N CYS A 188 15.48 -15.31 0.43
CA CYS A 188 15.93 -15.06 -0.95
C CYS A 188 14.76 -14.99 -1.92
N PHE A 189 13.82 -15.94 -1.85
CA PHE A 189 12.64 -15.94 -2.72
C PHE A 189 11.80 -14.68 -2.52
N ILE A 190 11.44 -14.36 -1.27
CA ILE A 190 10.59 -13.21 -0.94
C ILE A 190 11.24 -11.91 -1.40
N ALA A 191 12.53 -11.68 -1.08
CA ALA A 191 13.21 -10.45 -1.46
C ALA A 191 13.31 -10.26 -2.97
N TYR A 192 13.65 -11.32 -3.72
CA TYR A 192 13.75 -11.25 -5.17
C TYR A 192 12.39 -11.01 -5.83
N PHE A 193 11.37 -11.79 -5.43
CA PHE A 193 10.02 -11.63 -5.97
C PHE A 193 9.42 -10.26 -5.63
N ASN A 194 9.76 -9.70 -4.47
CA ASN A 194 9.42 -8.33 -4.07
C ASN A 194 10.02 -7.30 -5.03
N ALA A 195 11.33 -7.38 -5.29
CA ALA A 195 12.02 -6.49 -6.23
C ALA A 195 11.43 -6.60 -7.65
N ARG A 196 11.15 -7.82 -8.13
CA ARG A 196 10.54 -8.03 -9.46
C ARG A 196 9.15 -7.44 -9.56
N SER A 197 8.34 -7.58 -8.52
CA SER A 197 6.99 -7.02 -8.46
C SER A 197 6.98 -5.48 -8.44
N GLY A 198 8.09 -4.87 -8.00
CA GLY A 198 8.30 -3.42 -8.01
C GLY A 198 8.50 -2.81 -9.41
N LEU A 199 8.84 -3.61 -10.42
CA LEU A 199 9.02 -3.11 -11.79
C LEU A 199 7.72 -2.56 -12.39
N ARG A 200 7.88 -1.69 -13.39
CA ARG A 200 6.75 -1.21 -14.19
C ARG A 200 6.43 -2.27 -15.24
N ASN A 201 5.18 -2.71 -15.28
CA ASN A 201 4.72 -3.63 -16.31
C ASN A 201 4.99 -3.02 -17.70
N THR A 202 5.82 -3.69 -18.48
CA THR A 202 6.05 -3.41 -19.89
C THR A 202 4.89 -4.04 -20.67
N PHE A 203 4.02 -3.19 -21.21
CA PHE A 203 2.99 -3.65 -22.15
C PHE A 203 3.67 -3.84 -23.50
N THR A 204 4.03 -5.07 -23.83
CA THR A 204 4.37 -5.40 -25.22
C THR A 204 3.07 -5.72 -25.96
N ASN A 205 3.04 -5.51 -27.28
CA ASN A 205 1.86 -5.80 -28.11
C ASN A 205 1.42 -7.29 -28.08
N GLN A 206 2.17 -8.17 -27.42
CA GLN A 206 1.96 -9.61 -27.43
C GLN A 206 1.70 -10.22 -26.05
N SER A 207 2.22 -9.65 -24.96
CA SER A 207 1.88 -10.09 -23.59
C SER A 207 2.37 -9.11 -22.52
N GLN A 208 1.78 -9.23 -21.32
CA GLN A 208 2.25 -8.57 -20.11
C GLN A 208 3.28 -9.48 -19.42
N GLU A 209 4.48 -8.96 -19.17
CA GLU A 209 5.50 -9.67 -18.38
C GLU A 209 5.03 -9.83 -16.93
N ARG A 210 5.04 -11.07 -16.42
CA ARG A 210 4.66 -11.39 -15.03
C ARG A 210 5.88 -11.24 -14.12
N PRO A 211 5.69 -10.87 -12.84
CA PRO A 211 6.80 -10.78 -11.88
C PRO A 211 7.53 -12.10 -11.62
N PHE A 212 6.83 -13.23 -11.73
CA PHE A 212 7.41 -14.56 -11.54
C PHE A 212 8.18 -14.98 -12.79
N ASP A 213 9.50 -15.01 -12.71
CA ASP A 213 10.43 -15.33 -13.79
C ASP A 213 11.33 -16.53 -13.47
N GLU A 214 12.34 -16.78 -14.30
CA GLU A 214 13.27 -17.91 -14.15
C GLU A 214 14.03 -17.89 -12.82
N ILE A 215 14.38 -16.72 -12.28
CA ILE A 215 15.05 -16.63 -10.97
C ILE A 215 14.05 -16.91 -9.84
N CYS A 216 12.83 -16.39 -9.95
CA CYS A 216 11.76 -16.75 -9.01
C CYS A 216 11.54 -18.26 -8.98
N GLU A 217 11.49 -18.92 -10.14
CA GLU A 217 11.35 -20.37 -10.27
C GLU A 217 12.49 -21.11 -9.56
N VAL A 218 13.75 -20.72 -9.81
CA VAL A 218 14.91 -21.30 -9.12
C VAL A 218 14.80 -21.18 -7.61
N LEU A 219 14.56 -19.97 -7.09
CA LEU A 219 14.50 -19.71 -5.65
C LEU A 219 13.28 -20.38 -5.00
N PHE A 220 12.16 -20.45 -5.71
CA PHE A 220 10.96 -21.13 -5.25
C PHE A 220 11.16 -22.65 -5.20
N ASN A 221 11.85 -23.24 -6.17
CA ASN A 221 12.20 -24.66 -6.14
C ASN A 221 13.07 -25.02 -4.95
N ARG A 222 14.00 -24.15 -4.53
CA ARG A 222 14.77 -24.35 -3.29
C ARG A 222 13.89 -24.38 -2.04
N CYS A 223 12.82 -23.59 -2.00
CA CYS A 223 11.85 -23.65 -0.91
C CYS A 223 11.13 -25.01 -0.90
N LYS A 224 10.75 -25.51 -2.09
CA LYS A 224 10.09 -26.82 -2.25
C LYS A 224 10.99 -28.02 -1.94
N GLU A 225 12.30 -27.87 -2.05
CA GLU A 225 13.27 -28.91 -1.66
C GLU A 225 13.39 -29.07 -0.14
N THR A 226 13.05 -28.03 0.64
CA THR A 226 13.07 -28.05 2.11
C THR A 226 11.74 -27.57 2.71
N PRO A 227 10.61 -28.22 2.38
CA PRO A 227 9.28 -27.71 2.69
C PRO A 227 9.01 -27.64 4.20
N GLU A 228 9.67 -28.46 5.00
CA GLU A 228 9.57 -28.46 6.47
C GLU A 228 10.30 -27.29 7.14
N LYS A 229 11.24 -26.64 6.44
CA LYS A 229 11.97 -25.47 6.94
C LYS A 229 11.46 -24.16 6.34
N THR A 230 10.86 -24.21 5.16
CA THR A 230 10.33 -23.03 4.50
C THR A 230 9.18 -22.43 5.30
N ASN A 231 9.26 -21.12 5.54
CA ASN A 231 8.19 -20.38 6.18
C ASN A 231 7.13 -20.02 5.13
N TRP A 232 6.26 -21.00 4.83
CA TRP A 232 5.21 -20.85 3.81
C TRP A 232 4.22 -19.74 4.10
N LEU A 233 4.01 -19.42 5.38
CA LEU A 233 3.17 -18.28 5.78
C LEU A 233 3.80 -16.96 5.30
N ALA A 234 5.10 -16.74 5.53
CA ALA A 234 5.80 -15.56 5.03
C ALA A 234 5.80 -15.50 3.49
N VAL A 235 5.96 -16.64 2.81
CA VAL A 235 5.84 -16.73 1.34
C VAL A 235 4.44 -16.30 0.88
N SER A 236 3.38 -16.75 1.57
CA SER A 236 1.99 -16.43 1.23
C SER A 236 1.65 -14.94 1.35
N TYR A 237 2.42 -14.15 2.11
CA TYR A 237 2.19 -12.71 2.21
C TYR A 237 2.47 -11.97 0.89
N ILE A 238 3.31 -12.54 0.02
CA ILE A 238 3.64 -11.95 -1.27
C ILE A 238 3.17 -12.79 -2.47
N TYR A 239 3.13 -14.11 -2.33
CA TYR A 239 2.81 -15.05 -3.39
C TYR A 239 1.79 -16.12 -2.93
N THR A 240 0.51 -15.80 -3.12
CA THR A 240 -0.62 -16.64 -2.69
C THR A 240 -1.08 -17.59 -3.79
N SER A 241 -0.18 -18.44 -4.30
CA SER A 241 -0.57 -19.47 -5.28
C SER A 241 -1.22 -20.68 -4.60
N GLU A 242 -1.93 -21.50 -5.36
CA GLU A 242 -2.48 -22.76 -4.85
C GLU A 242 -1.39 -23.66 -4.23
N GLU A 243 -0.25 -23.78 -4.90
CA GLU A 243 0.91 -24.57 -4.42
C GLU A 243 1.43 -24.07 -3.07
N VAL A 244 1.51 -22.75 -2.85
CA VAL A 244 1.89 -22.19 -1.54
C VAL A 244 0.81 -22.46 -0.50
N LEU A 245 -0.46 -22.21 -0.84
CA LEU A 245 -1.58 -22.36 0.09
C LEU A 245 -1.78 -23.80 0.57
N GLN A 246 -1.38 -24.80 -0.21
CA GLN A 246 -1.43 -26.21 0.21
C GLN A 246 -0.53 -26.52 1.42
N HIS A 247 0.49 -25.69 1.69
CA HIS A 247 1.37 -25.85 2.85
C HIS A 247 0.85 -25.15 4.12
N LEU A 248 -0.19 -24.33 4.02
CA LEU A 248 -0.74 -23.60 5.16
C LEU A 248 -1.83 -24.43 5.86
N THR A 249 -1.92 -24.29 7.18
CA THR A 249 -3.08 -24.82 7.92
C THR A 249 -4.33 -23.99 7.62
N ASP A 250 -5.51 -24.54 7.89
CA ASP A 250 -6.76 -23.81 7.66
C ASP A 250 -6.89 -22.60 8.58
N GLU A 251 -6.32 -22.63 9.79
CA GLU A 251 -6.23 -21.48 10.68
C GLU A 251 -5.38 -20.36 10.07
N GLN A 252 -4.23 -20.70 9.47
CA GLN A 252 -3.36 -19.73 8.81
C GLN A 252 -4.04 -19.11 7.58
N LYS A 253 -4.69 -19.93 6.76
CA LYS A 253 -5.49 -19.46 5.61
C LYS A 253 -6.63 -18.56 6.07
N GLY A 254 -7.34 -18.94 7.13
CA GLY A 254 -8.45 -18.16 7.71
C GLY A 254 -7.98 -16.81 8.26
N ALA A 255 -6.86 -16.77 8.97
CA ALA A 255 -6.26 -15.53 9.45
C ALA A 255 -5.83 -14.61 8.29
N LEU A 256 -5.23 -15.18 7.24
CA LEU A 256 -4.83 -14.44 6.06
C LEU A 256 -6.06 -13.92 5.28
N LEU A 257 -7.14 -14.71 5.19
CA LEU A 257 -8.40 -14.31 4.58
C LEU A 257 -9.02 -13.12 5.32
N GLY A 258 -9.07 -13.18 6.66
CA GLY A 258 -9.53 -12.07 7.50
C GLY A 258 -8.72 -10.80 7.25
N ARG A 259 -7.39 -10.92 7.24
CA ARG A 259 -6.49 -9.80 6.98
C ARG A 259 -6.70 -9.16 5.60
N TRP A 260 -6.84 -9.96 4.55
CA TRP A 260 -7.15 -9.42 3.22
C TRP A 260 -8.54 -8.80 3.15
N THR A 261 -9.50 -9.32 3.92
CA THR A 261 -10.85 -8.76 4.03
C THR A 261 -10.83 -7.37 4.70
N ASP A 262 -10.09 -7.20 5.79
CA ASP A 262 -9.92 -5.90 6.46
C ASP A 262 -9.27 -4.87 5.51
N ILE A 263 -8.23 -5.28 4.79
CA ILE A 263 -7.57 -4.45 3.78
C ILE A 263 -8.54 -4.07 2.65
N LEU A 264 -9.35 -5.01 2.16
CA LEU A 264 -10.38 -4.72 1.15
C LEU A 264 -11.40 -3.70 1.67
N GLN A 265 -11.80 -3.79 2.94
CA GLN A 265 -12.72 -2.83 3.56
C GLN A 265 -12.15 -1.41 3.58
N GLU A 266 -10.88 -1.26 3.95
CA GLU A 266 -10.18 0.03 3.94
C GLU A 266 -10.03 0.59 2.53
N ILE A 267 -9.60 -0.25 1.57
CA ILE A 267 -9.46 0.16 0.17
C ILE A 267 -10.83 0.53 -0.43
N ALA A 268 -11.90 -0.20 -0.10
CA ALA A 268 -13.26 0.08 -0.56
C ALA A 268 -13.73 1.48 -0.13
N ALA A 269 -13.54 1.81 1.15
CA ALA A 269 -13.88 3.14 1.67
C ALA A 269 -13.12 4.24 0.94
N PHE A 270 -11.81 4.06 0.77
CA PHE A 270 -10.94 5.02 0.09
C PHE A 270 -11.26 5.18 -1.39
N LEU A 271 -11.57 4.09 -2.10
CA LEU A 271 -12.00 4.14 -3.51
C LEU A 271 -13.30 4.91 -3.68
N GLY A 272 -14.27 4.74 -2.77
CA GLY A 272 -15.50 5.51 -2.77
C GLY A 272 -15.22 7.02 -2.64
N GLU A 273 -14.38 7.42 -1.69
CA GLU A 273 -13.97 8.81 -1.53
C GLU A 273 -13.27 9.36 -2.78
N LEU A 274 -12.33 8.59 -3.36
CA LEU A 274 -11.63 9.02 -4.57
C LEU A 274 -12.56 9.12 -5.77
N TRP A 275 -13.52 8.21 -5.90
CA TRP A 275 -14.51 8.25 -6.97
C TRP A 275 -15.36 9.52 -6.88
N ASP A 276 -15.81 9.89 -5.69
CA ASP A 276 -16.62 11.10 -5.50
C ASP A 276 -15.81 12.39 -5.67
N GLN A 277 -14.51 12.36 -5.35
CA GLN A 277 -13.60 13.49 -5.50
C GLN A 277 -13.08 13.67 -6.94
N ASN A 278 -13.17 12.65 -7.78
CA ASN A 278 -12.67 12.66 -9.14
C ASN A 278 -13.81 12.50 -10.14
N ASP A 279 -13.91 13.40 -11.11
CA ASP A 279 -14.85 13.25 -12.21
C ASP A 279 -14.31 12.22 -13.23
N ILE A 280 -14.38 10.92 -12.92
CA ILE A 280 -13.87 9.83 -13.75
C ILE A 280 -14.93 9.40 -14.77
N ASN A 281 -14.56 9.36 -16.05
CA ASN A 281 -15.44 8.78 -17.07
C ASN A 281 -15.40 7.25 -16.99
N ARG A 282 -16.41 6.67 -16.34
CA ARG A 282 -16.55 5.22 -16.16
C ARG A 282 -16.48 4.40 -17.45
N LYS A 283 -17.01 4.93 -18.57
CA LYS A 283 -17.11 4.19 -19.84
C LYS A 283 -15.77 4.05 -20.55
N THR A 284 -14.87 5.00 -20.36
CA THR A 284 -13.60 5.07 -21.10
C THR A 284 -12.38 4.90 -20.21
N MET A 285 -12.52 5.20 -18.91
CA MET A 285 -11.43 5.28 -17.94
C MET A 285 -10.26 6.15 -18.43
N ALA A 286 -10.57 7.17 -19.25
CA ALA A 286 -9.57 8.10 -19.76
C ALA A 286 -9.23 9.15 -18.71
N VAL A 287 -7.93 9.38 -18.46
CA VAL A 287 -7.44 10.48 -17.63
C VAL A 287 -7.87 11.81 -18.25
N LYS A 288 -8.39 12.72 -17.42
CA LYS A 288 -8.60 14.12 -17.79
C LYS A 288 -7.96 15.09 -16.80
N ALA A 289 -7.85 16.35 -17.22
CA ALA A 289 -7.36 17.42 -16.36
C ALA A 289 -8.16 17.48 -15.05
N GLY A 290 -7.45 17.51 -13.92
CA GLY A 290 -8.04 17.51 -12.58
C GLY A 290 -8.21 16.13 -11.94
N ASN A 291 -8.01 15.02 -12.67
CA ASN A 291 -7.98 13.71 -12.03
C ASN A 291 -6.67 13.49 -11.26
N ASP A 292 -6.77 12.96 -10.05
CA ASP A 292 -5.66 12.36 -9.32
C ASP A 292 -5.46 10.90 -9.79
N SER A 293 -4.95 10.75 -11.02
CA SER A 293 -4.74 9.44 -11.64
C SER A 293 -3.66 8.62 -10.93
N THR A 294 -2.73 9.27 -10.24
CA THR A 294 -1.69 8.60 -9.45
C THR A 294 -2.30 7.87 -8.26
N THR A 295 -3.06 8.59 -7.43
CA THR A 295 -3.70 7.98 -6.26
C THR A 295 -4.70 6.92 -6.71
N TRP A 296 -5.56 7.23 -7.70
CA TRP A 296 -6.53 6.26 -8.23
C TRP A 296 -5.86 4.96 -8.69
N ASN A 297 -4.81 5.04 -9.52
CA ASN A 297 -4.17 3.86 -10.08
C ASN A 297 -3.42 3.00 -9.06
N ASN A 298 -2.86 3.63 -8.02
CA ASN A 298 -2.24 2.93 -6.91
C ASN A 298 -3.29 2.18 -6.10
N THR A 299 -4.38 2.85 -5.69
CA THR A 299 -5.48 2.24 -4.93
C THR A 299 -6.19 1.15 -5.73
N ALA A 300 -6.46 1.36 -7.02
CA ALA A 300 -6.99 0.33 -7.91
C ALA A 300 -6.05 -0.89 -8.02
N GLY A 301 -4.73 -0.66 -8.03
CA GLY A 301 -3.73 -1.73 -7.97
C GLY A 301 -3.80 -2.52 -6.67
N ALA A 302 -3.95 -1.83 -5.55
CA ALA A 302 -4.07 -2.44 -4.23
C ALA A 302 -5.33 -3.30 -4.13
N TRP A 303 -6.47 -2.77 -4.60
CA TRP A 303 -7.74 -3.51 -4.69
C TRP A 303 -7.58 -4.80 -5.48
N ASN A 304 -7.04 -4.72 -6.70
CA ASN A 304 -6.91 -5.90 -7.56
C ASN A 304 -5.97 -6.94 -6.93
N LYS A 305 -4.86 -6.51 -6.31
CA LYS A 305 -3.96 -7.42 -5.58
C LYS A 305 -4.68 -8.07 -4.39
N ALA A 306 -5.33 -7.28 -3.54
CA ALA A 306 -6.01 -7.78 -2.36
C ALA A 306 -7.15 -8.75 -2.74
N ARG A 307 -7.95 -8.38 -3.75
CA ARG A 307 -9.01 -9.22 -4.33
C ARG A 307 -8.47 -10.54 -4.84
N ASP A 308 -7.39 -10.53 -5.62
CA ASP A 308 -6.83 -11.75 -6.19
C ASP A 308 -6.36 -12.70 -5.07
N ASN A 309 -5.70 -12.18 -4.02
CA ASN A 309 -5.30 -12.98 -2.86
C ASN A 309 -6.50 -13.50 -2.06
N TRP A 310 -7.51 -12.66 -1.84
CA TRP A 310 -8.75 -13.05 -1.15
C TRP A 310 -9.47 -14.18 -1.90
N MET A 311 -9.61 -14.07 -3.22
CA MET A 311 -10.20 -15.11 -4.06
C MET A 311 -9.41 -16.43 -3.98
N ASN A 312 -8.08 -16.37 -4.07
CA ASN A 312 -7.25 -17.58 -3.96
C ASN A 312 -7.45 -18.31 -2.62
N LEU A 313 -7.61 -17.56 -1.52
CA LEU A 313 -7.88 -18.12 -0.19
C LEU A 313 -9.28 -18.72 -0.09
N ILE A 314 -10.30 -18.08 -0.67
CA ILE A 314 -11.66 -18.63 -0.75
C ILE A 314 -11.65 -20.00 -1.44
N TYR A 315 -10.98 -20.12 -2.59
CA TYR A 315 -10.85 -21.40 -3.30
C TYR A 315 -10.04 -22.42 -2.50
N ALA A 316 -8.91 -22.03 -1.90
CA ALA A 316 -8.06 -22.94 -1.13
C ALA A 316 -8.72 -23.45 0.17
N LEU A 317 -9.70 -22.73 0.70
CA LEU A 317 -10.52 -23.14 1.85
C LEU A 317 -11.80 -23.89 1.45
N GLY A 318 -12.09 -24.02 0.14
CA GLY A 318 -13.35 -24.62 -0.34
C GLY A 318 -14.59 -23.81 0.06
N MET A 319 -14.45 -22.48 0.16
CA MET A 319 -15.51 -21.57 0.60
C MET A 319 -16.19 -20.86 -0.58
N GLU A 320 -16.27 -21.50 -1.75
CA GLU A 320 -16.84 -20.90 -2.96
C GLU A 320 -18.30 -20.48 -2.81
N TYR A 321 -19.01 -21.05 -1.83
CA TYR A 321 -20.37 -20.63 -1.46
C TYR A 321 -20.45 -19.14 -1.11
N ILE A 322 -19.39 -18.53 -0.56
CA ILE A 322 -19.33 -17.08 -0.29
C ILE A 322 -19.48 -16.29 -1.59
N LEU A 323 -18.96 -16.78 -2.71
CA LEU A 323 -19.05 -16.11 -4.01
C LEU A 323 -20.46 -16.11 -4.60
N GLU A 324 -21.37 -16.92 -4.05
CA GLU A 324 -22.80 -16.89 -4.37
C GLU A 324 -23.52 -15.73 -3.68
N ASP A 325 -22.99 -15.26 -2.55
CA ASP A 325 -23.54 -14.15 -1.75
C ASP A 325 -22.84 -12.82 -2.08
N ILE A 326 -21.52 -12.85 -2.28
CA ILE A 326 -20.71 -11.67 -2.55
C ILE A 326 -19.60 -11.97 -3.57
N SER A 327 -19.70 -11.37 -4.76
CA SER A 327 -18.63 -11.34 -5.75
C SER A 327 -18.46 -9.91 -6.26
N PHE A 328 -17.29 -9.35 -6.04
CA PHE A 328 -16.95 -8.00 -6.49
C PHE A 328 -15.91 -8.03 -7.60
N GLY A 329 -16.03 -7.11 -8.55
CA GLY A 329 -15.16 -7.03 -9.72
C GLY A 329 -13.77 -6.45 -9.43
N LYS A 330 -12.95 -6.38 -10.49
CA LYS A 330 -11.69 -5.64 -10.49
C LYS A 330 -11.95 -4.13 -10.60
N VAL A 331 -11.00 -3.32 -10.12
CA VAL A 331 -11.02 -1.87 -10.29
C VAL A 331 -10.12 -1.49 -11.46
N MET A 332 -10.69 -0.75 -12.42
CA MET A 332 -9.96 -0.31 -13.60
C MET A 332 -9.03 0.86 -13.29
N ARG A 333 -7.82 0.80 -13.85
CA ARG A 333 -6.89 1.94 -13.85
C ARG A 333 -7.31 2.97 -14.90
N LEU A 334 -7.06 4.24 -14.59
CA LEU A 334 -7.13 5.31 -15.56
C LEU A 334 -6.00 5.19 -16.59
N MET A 335 -6.37 5.28 -17.86
CA MET A 335 -5.48 5.22 -19.01
C MET A 335 -5.23 6.62 -19.56
N ALA A 336 -4.02 6.87 -20.04
CA ALA A 336 -3.67 8.14 -20.66
C ALA A 336 -4.52 8.34 -21.94
N ALA A 337 -5.16 9.51 -22.07
CA ALA A 337 -6.13 9.78 -23.14
C ALA A 337 -5.51 9.74 -24.54
N ASP A 338 -4.25 10.15 -24.67
CA ASP A 338 -3.44 10.06 -25.88
C ASP A 338 -3.18 8.61 -26.31
N VAL A 339 -2.88 7.73 -25.35
CA VAL A 339 -2.69 6.29 -25.60
C VAL A 339 -4.00 5.65 -26.07
N ILE A 340 -5.14 6.00 -25.46
CA ILE A 340 -6.46 5.55 -25.91
C ILE A 340 -6.72 6.01 -27.35
N ALA A 341 -6.51 7.30 -27.63
CA ALA A 341 -6.76 7.87 -28.95
C ALA A 341 -5.89 7.21 -30.03
N TRP A 342 -4.62 6.90 -29.71
CA TRP A 342 -3.72 6.19 -30.60
C TRP A 342 -4.15 4.74 -30.86
N HIS A 343 -4.56 3.99 -29.83
CA HIS A 343 -5.07 2.63 -30.02
C HIS A 343 -6.35 2.58 -30.86
N LEU A 344 -7.28 3.52 -30.64
CA LEU A 344 -8.53 3.60 -31.40
C LEU A 344 -8.28 4.03 -32.86
N SER A 345 -7.34 4.94 -33.11
CA SER A 345 -7.02 5.38 -34.49
C SER A 345 -6.33 4.28 -35.31
N GLY A 346 -5.64 3.34 -34.65
CA GLY A 346 -5.11 2.12 -35.25
C GLY A 346 -6.13 1.01 -35.51
N GLY A 347 -7.43 1.25 -35.27
CA GLY A 347 -8.50 0.25 -35.40
C GLY A 347 -8.63 -0.71 -34.21
N GLY A 348 -7.90 -0.46 -33.13
CA GLY A 348 -8.01 -1.20 -31.87
C GLY A 348 -9.28 -0.86 -31.10
N LYS A 349 -9.53 -1.61 -30.02
CA LYS A 349 -10.61 -1.36 -29.05
C LYS A 349 -9.99 -1.11 -27.67
N LEU A 350 -10.78 -0.55 -26.76
CA LEU A 350 -10.43 -0.48 -25.35
C LEU A 350 -10.24 -1.89 -24.78
N ASP A 351 -9.51 -1.99 -23.66
CA ASP A 351 -9.36 -3.25 -22.92
C ASP A 351 -10.74 -3.85 -22.61
N PRO A 352 -11.00 -5.14 -22.91
CA PRO A 352 -12.29 -5.78 -22.67
C PRO A 352 -12.81 -5.65 -21.22
N ASN A 353 -11.91 -5.57 -20.23
CA ASN A 353 -12.29 -5.38 -18.83
C ASN A 353 -12.96 -4.01 -18.60
N THR A 354 -12.74 -3.02 -19.48
CA THR A 354 -13.43 -1.72 -19.43
C THR A 354 -14.93 -1.87 -19.64
N GLU A 355 -15.34 -2.80 -20.52
CA GLU A 355 -16.76 -3.07 -20.79
C GLU A 355 -17.44 -3.73 -19.59
N VAL A 356 -16.75 -4.69 -18.97
CA VAL A 356 -17.22 -5.38 -17.74
C VAL A 356 -17.34 -4.39 -16.58
N TRP A 357 -16.30 -3.59 -16.33
CA TRP A 357 -16.28 -2.53 -15.32
C TRP A 357 -17.44 -1.53 -15.45
N ASN A 358 -17.78 -1.19 -16.69
CA ASN A 358 -18.86 -0.25 -16.96
C ASN A 358 -20.26 -0.85 -16.76
N ARG A 359 -20.40 -2.18 -16.70
CA ARG A 359 -21.70 -2.87 -16.54
C ARG A 359 -21.99 -3.30 -15.11
N LEU A 360 -21.00 -3.86 -14.42
CA LEU A 360 -21.17 -4.39 -13.06
C LEU A 360 -21.30 -3.26 -12.03
N PRO A 361 -21.88 -3.45 -10.84
CA PRO A 361 -21.82 -2.44 -9.78
C PRO A 361 -20.37 -2.11 -9.37
N LEU A 362 -20.12 -0.94 -8.76
CA LEU A 362 -18.75 -0.60 -8.37
C LEU A 362 -18.30 -1.57 -7.26
N PRO A 363 -17.06 -2.12 -7.32
CA PRO A 363 -16.65 -3.19 -6.41
C PRO A 363 -16.74 -2.81 -4.92
N TRP A 364 -16.51 -1.55 -4.57
CA TRP A 364 -16.68 -1.07 -3.19
C TRP A 364 -18.14 -0.89 -2.77
N GLU A 365 -19.08 -0.67 -3.70
CA GLU A 365 -20.51 -0.64 -3.41
C GLU A 365 -21.01 -2.04 -3.08
N VAL A 366 -20.55 -3.05 -3.82
CA VAL A 366 -20.85 -4.45 -3.53
C VAL A 366 -20.25 -4.87 -2.19
N PHE A 367 -18.97 -4.56 -1.98
CA PHE A 367 -18.28 -4.93 -0.74
C PHE A 367 -18.88 -4.28 0.51
N GLN A 368 -19.44 -3.08 0.38
CA GLN A 368 -20.13 -2.37 1.45
C GLN A 368 -21.63 -2.68 1.52
N GLU A 369 -22.10 -3.73 0.82
CA GLU A 369 -23.49 -4.18 0.80
C GLU A 369 -24.50 -3.11 0.31
N LYS A 370 -24.04 -2.12 -0.46
CA LYS A 370 -24.90 -1.09 -1.07
C LYS A 370 -25.57 -1.58 -2.35
N GLU A 371 -24.89 -2.47 -3.06
CA GLU A 371 -25.35 -3.10 -4.30
C GLU A 371 -25.13 -4.61 -4.22
N PHE A 372 -25.94 -5.38 -4.93
CA PHE A 372 -25.81 -6.84 -4.93
C PHE A 372 -25.10 -7.32 -6.19
N CYS A 373 -24.03 -8.08 -6.03
CA CYS A 373 -23.44 -8.84 -7.12
C CYS A 373 -22.86 -10.18 -6.64
N ASN A 374 -23.02 -11.21 -7.47
CA ASN A 374 -22.54 -12.55 -7.21
C ASN A 374 -22.04 -13.24 -8.48
N LYS A 375 -21.46 -14.43 -8.32
CA LYS A 375 -20.93 -15.25 -9.41
C LYS A 375 -21.94 -15.55 -10.54
N LYS A 376 -23.25 -15.55 -10.24
CA LYS A 376 -24.32 -15.85 -11.22
C LYS A 376 -24.67 -14.63 -12.09
N ASN A 377 -24.39 -13.42 -11.60
CA ASN A 377 -24.60 -12.16 -12.33
C ASN A 377 -23.34 -11.72 -13.11
N ASP A 378 -22.40 -12.64 -13.36
CA ASP A 378 -21.12 -12.42 -14.04
C ASP A 378 -20.21 -11.36 -13.38
N CYS A 379 -20.23 -11.30 -12.03
CA CYS A 379 -19.12 -10.81 -11.21
C CYS A 379 -18.15 -11.98 -10.89
#